data_AF-A0A9D1YYC5-F1
#
_entry.id   AF-A0A9D1YYC5-F1
#
_cell.length_a   1.000
_cell.length_b   1.000
_cell.length_c   1.000
_cell.angle_alpha   90.00
_cell.angle_beta   90.00
_cell.angle_gamma   90.00
#
_symmetry.space_group_name_H-M   'P 1'
#
loop_
_entity.id
_entity.type
_entity.pdbx_description
1 polymer ?
#
loop_
_entity_poly.entity_id
_entity_poly.type
_entity_poly.pdbx_seq_one_letter_code
_entity_poly.pdbx_strand_id
1 'polypeptide(L)'
;MEFEGTVYKIMPVTKGTSARGEWQRQDVVFEMNEGSFTRKICVTFFNKPDEVARLKEGAAYQVSVNIESREYNGRWYTDIRAWRIQPKQQEAAAPMPEMPPIVEEPAYASGPAQEVDDLPF
;
A
#
# COMPACT_ATOMS: atom_id res chain seq x y z
N MET A 1 19.12 0.88 5.23
CA MET A 1 18.10 1.83 4.74
C MET A 1 16.72 1.25 5.01
N GLU A 2 15.68 2.07 5.04
CA GLU A 2 14.28 1.60 5.13
C GLU A 2 13.38 2.42 4.23
N PHE A 3 12.26 1.83 3.82
CA PHE A 3 11.24 2.51 3.05
C PHE A 3 9.86 1.89 3.30
N GLU A 4 8.81 2.64 2.96
CA GLU A 4 7.44 2.16 2.96
C GLU A 4 6.98 1.89 1.53
N GLY A 5 6.36 0.73 1.31
CA GLY A 5 5.78 0.41 0.02
C GLY A 5 4.67 -0.62 0.08
N THR A 6 3.81 -0.57 -0.93
CA THR A 6 2.74 -1.54 -1.15
C THR A 6 3.27 -2.67 -2.02
N VAL A 7 2.99 -3.92 -1.67
CA VAL A 7 3.40 -5.06 -2.50
C VAL A 7 2.65 -5.00 -3.84
N TYR A 8 3.36 -4.77 -4.93
CA TYR A 8 2.80 -4.75 -6.27
C TYR A 8 2.74 -6.16 -6.86
N LYS A 9 3.83 -6.93 -6.72
CA LYS A 9 3.91 -8.28 -7.27
C LYS A 9 4.94 -9.14 -6.55
N ILE A 10 4.56 -10.37 -6.23
CA ILE A 10 5.49 -11.39 -5.71
C ILE A 10 5.99 -12.24 -6.88
N MET A 11 7.30 -12.26 -7.13
CA MET A 11 7.88 -12.99 -8.26
C MET A 11 8.06 -14.49 -7.94
N PRO A 12 8.16 -15.35 -8.97
CA PRO A 12 8.44 -16.76 -8.77
C PRO A 12 9.74 -17.00 -8.00
N VAL A 13 9.73 -18.06 -7.20
CA VAL A 13 10.92 -18.48 -6.44
C VAL A 13 11.98 -19.02 -7.41
N THR A 14 13.21 -18.52 -7.27
CA THR A 14 14.40 -19.10 -7.90
C THR A 14 15.18 -19.90 -6.86
N LYS A 15 15.59 -21.12 -7.20
CA LYS A 15 16.39 -21.99 -6.33
C LYS A 15 17.65 -22.44 -7.06
N GLY A 16 18.67 -22.80 -6.30
CA GLY A 16 19.86 -23.43 -6.85
C GLY A 16 20.72 -24.06 -5.77
N THR A 17 21.84 -24.63 -6.20
CA THR A 17 22.83 -25.26 -5.32
C THR A 17 24.15 -24.54 -5.48
N SER A 18 24.80 -24.21 -4.37
CA SER A 18 26.13 -23.61 -4.34
C SER A 18 27.08 -24.49 -3.53
N ALA A 19 28.38 -24.19 -3.56
CA ALA A 19 29.37 -24.82 -2.68
C ALA A 19 29.03 -24.67 -1.17
N ARG A 20 28.16 -23.71 -0.81
CA ARG A 20 27.70 -23.46 0.57
C ARG A 20 26.35 -24.12 0.88
N GLY A 21 25.82 -24.95 -0.03
CA GLY A 21 24.52 -25.60 0.08
C GLY A 21 23.45 -25.01 -0.83
N GLU A 22 22.22 -25.47 -0.62
CA GLU A 22 21.04 -25.00 -1.33
C GLU A 22 20.73 -23.54 -0.99
N TRP A 23 20.28 -22.79 -2.00
CA TRP A 23 19.84 -21.43 -1.83
C TRP A 23 18.52 -21.18 -2.54
N GLN A 24 17.77 -20.25 -1.99
CA GLN A 24 16.50 -19.76 -2.48
C GLN A 24 16.56 -18.25 -2.56
N ARG A 25 16.11 -17.71 -3.69
CA ARG A 25 15.92 -16.28 -3.91
C ARG A 25 14.48 -16.06 -4.36
N GLN A 26 13.83 -15.06 -3.78
CA GLN A 26 12.53 -14.62 -4.24
C GLN A 26 12.48 -13.09 -4.28
N ASP A 27 12.06 -12.57 -5.42
CA ASP A 27 12.03 -11.13 -5.65
C ASP A 27 10.59 -10.63 -5.45
N VAL A 28 10.45 -9.45 -4.84
CA VAL A 28 9.14 -8.82 -4.63
C VAL A 28 9.23 -7.38 -5.09
N VAL A 29 8.29 -6.98 -5.94
CA VAL A 29 8.17 -5.61 -6.42
C VAL A 29 7.26 -4.86 -5.47
N PHE A 30 7.78 -3.78 -4.90
CA PHE A 30 7.00 -2.83 -4.12
C PHE A 30 6.74 -1.58 -4.93
N GLU A 31 5.60 -0.97 -4.67
CA GLU A 31 5.22 0.34 -5.15
C GLU A 31 5.41 1.36 -4.02
N MET A 32 6.20 2.38 -4.29
CA MET A 32 6.48 3.49 -3.37
C MET A 32 5.79 4.74 -3.91
N ASN A 33 5.01 5.39 -3.04
CA ASN A 33 4.40 6.68 -3.34
C ASN A 33 5.23 7.78 -2.70
N GLU A 34 6.02 8.48 -3.53
CA GLU A 34 6.83 9.61 -3.09
C GLU A 34 6.29 10.89 -3.73
N GLY A 35 5.41 11.57 -3.00
CA GLY A 35 4.66 12.72 -3.51
C GLY A 35 3.74 12.31 -4.66
N SER A 36 3.86 12.98 -5.80
CA SER A 36 3.04 12.73 -6.99
C SER A 36 3.54 11.61 -7.89
N PHE A 37 4.66 10.96 -7.56
CA PHE A 37 5.27 9.94 -8.42
C PHE A 37 5.29 8.58 -7.74
N THR A 38 4.66 7.63 -8.42
CA THR A 38 4.67 6.22 -8.05
C THR A 38 5.87 5.53 -8.70
N ARG A 39 6.78 4.99 -7.88
CA ARG A 39 7.96 4.25 -8.35
C ARG A 39 7.85 2.80 -7.93
N LYS A 40 8.36 1.91 -8.77
CA LYS A 40 8.45 0.48 -8.46
C LYS A 40 9.89 0.13 -8.11
N ILE A 41 10.06 -0.61 -7.02
CA ILE A 41 11.35 -1.07 -6.53
C ILE A 41 11.31 -2.59 -6.41
N CYS A 42 12.32 -3.26 -6.96
CA CYS A 42 12.46 -4.71 -6.82
C CYS A 42 13.36 -5.02 -5.62
N VAL A 43 12.84 -5.79 -4.67
CA VAL A 43 13.55 -6.17 -3.44
C VAL A 43 13.73 -7.67 -3.40
N THR A 44 14.95 -8.09 -3.08
CA THR A 44 15.36 -9.49 -3.04
C THR A 44 15.25 -10.05 -1.62
N PHE A 45 14.57 -11.18 -1.48
CA PHE A 45 14.53 -12.00 -0.26
C PHE A 45 15.37 -13.26 -0.50
N PHE A 46 16.54 -13.31 0.14
CA PHE A 46 17.47 -14.42 0.01
C PHE A 46 17.38 -15.34 1.23
N ASN A 47 17.11 -16.63 1.00
CA ASN A 47 16.88 -17.66 2.03
C ASN A 47 15.86 -17.26 3.11
N LYS A 48 14.79 -16.56 2.72
CA LYS A 48 13.74 -16.05 3.62
C LYS A 48 12.32 -16.34 3.11
N PRO A 49 11.94 -17.61 2.91
CA PRO A 49 10.61 -17.96 2.44
C PRO A 49 9.51 -17.48 3.39
N ASP A 50 9.75 -17.51 4.71
CA ASP A 50 8.75 -17.13 5.73
C ASP A 50 8.46 -15.63 5.76
N GLU A 51 9.43 -14.78 5.38
CA GLU A 51 9.20 -13.35 5.22
C GLU A 51 8.31 -13.10 3.99
N VAL A 52 8.58 -13.76 2.87
CA VAL A 52 7.79 -13.58 1.65
C VAL A 52 6.38 -14.13 1.81
N ALA A 53 6.21 -15.26 2.52
CA ALA A 53 4.90 -15.84 2.80
C ALA A 53 4.00 -14.91 3.64
N ARG A 54 4.58 -13.96 4.40
CA ARG A 54 3.83 -12.94 5.15
C ARG A 54 3.38 -11.75 4.30
N LEU A 55 3.96 -11.58 3.11
CA LEU A 55 3.63 -10.51 2.20
C LEU A 55 2.33 -10.82 1.45
N LYS A 56 1.51 -9.79 1.25
CA LYS A 56 0.27 -9.87 0.48
C LYS A 56 0.26 -8.74 -0.55
N GLU A 57 -0.01 -9.07 -1.81
CA GLU A 57 -0.19 -8.09 -2.86
C GLU A 57 -1.30 -7.09 -2.47
N GLY A 58 -1.05 -5.80 -2.67
CA GLY A 58 -1.93 -4.70 -2.27
C GLY A 58 -1.78 -4.24 -0.81
N ALA A 59 -1.05 -4.95 0.05
CA ALA A 59 -0.80 -4.51 1.43
C ALA A 59 0.49 -3.69 1.56
N ALA A 60 0.47 -2.72 2.49
CA ALA A 60 1.59 -1.84 2.77
C ALA A 60 2.50 -2.38 3.89
N TYR A 61 3.81 -2.25 3.69
CA TYR A 61 4.83 -2.72 4.62
C TYR A 61 5.95 -1.67 4.78
N GLN A 62 6.49 -1.58 5.99
CA GLN A 62 7.79 -0.98 6.24
C GLN A 62 8.86 -2.04 5.94
N VAL A 63 9.75 -1.75 5.00
CA VAL A 63 10.79 -2.68 4.52
C VAL A 63 12.16 -2.10 4.84
N SER A 64 12.93 -2.83 5.66
CA SER A 64 14.33 -2.49 5.92
C SER A 64 15.24 -3.27 4.99
N VAL A 65 16.08 -2.54 4.26
CA VAL A 65 16.92 -3.08 3.19
C VAL A 65 18.39 -2.70 3.33
N ASN A 66 19.24 -3.56 2.79
CA ASN A 66 20.63 -3.28 2.48
C ASN A 66 20.76 -3.07 0.98
N ILE A 67 21.47 -2.02 0.57
CA ILE A 67 21.74 -1.72 -0.83
C ILE A 67 23.21 -1.99 -1.07
N GLU A 68 23.48 -2.86 -2.03
CA GLU A 68 24.84 -3.19 -2.46
C GLU A 68 24.94 -3.04 -3.97
N SER A 69 26.09 -2.62 -4.45
CA SER A 69 26.40 -2.60 -5.88
C SER A 69 27.59 -3.52 -6.14
N ARG A 70 27.48 -4.37 -7.15
CA ARG A 70 28.54 -5.26 -7.61
C ARG A 70 28.86 -4.96 -9.06
N GLU A 71 30.15 -4.91 -9.36
CA GLU A 71 30.64 -4.76 -10.72
C GLU A 71 30.88 -6.15 -11.33
N TYR A 72 30.43 -6.34 -12.56
CA TYR A 72 30.66 -7.54 -13.34
C TYR A 72 30.83 -7.17 -14.82
N ASN A 73 32.05 -7.38 -15.32
CA ASN A 73 32.44 -7.15 -16.71
C ASN A 73 32.17 -5.71 -17.19
N GLY A 74 32.60 -4.73 -16.39
CA GLY A 74 32.43 -3.30 -16.60
C GLY A 74 31.02 -2.78 -16.32
N ARG A 75 30.07 -3.64 -15.91
CA ARG A 75 28.68 -3.26 -15.62
C ARG A 75 28.40 -3.33 -14.14
N TRP A 76 27.76 -2.30 -13.61
CA TRP A 76 27.35 -2.25 -12.21
C TRP A 76 25.90 -2.74 -12.07
N TYR A 77 25.68 -3.59 -11.08
CA TYR A 77 24.37 -4.13 -10.73
C TYR A 77 24.09 -3.79 -9.27
N THR A 78 22.98 -3.13 -9.02
CA THR A 78 22.51 -2.84 -7.67
C THR A 78 21.55 -3.94 -7.22
N ASP A 79 21.80 -4.49 -6.04
CA ASP A 79 20.95 -5.47 -5.38
C ASP A 79 20.39 -4.83 -4.09
N ILE A 80 19.07 -4.93 -3.91
CA ILE A 80 18.36 -4.35 -2.77
C ILE A 80 17.82 -5.53 -1.97
N ARG A 81 18.46 -5.83 -0.83
CA ARG A 81 18.16 -7.01 -0.03
C ARG A 81 17.34 -6.67 1.19
N ALA A 82 16.19 -7.33 1.36
CA ALA A 82 15.40 -7.21 2.57
C ALA A 82 16.07 -7.95 3.74
N TRP A 83 16.21 -7.24 4.86
CA TRP A 83 16.63 -7.85 6.12
C TRP A 83 15.52 -7.91 7.17
N ARG A 84 14.52 -7.02 7.10
CA ARG A 84 13.33 -6.99 7.96
C ARG A 84 12.13 -6.42 7.22
N ILE A 85 10.94 -6.94 7.50
CA ILE A 85 9.66 -6.35 7.08
C ILE A 85 8.73 -6.21 8.28
N GLN A 86 7.90 -5.17 8.26
CA GLN A 86 6.85 -4.96 9.25
C GLN A 86 5.55 -4.58 8.52
N PRO A 87 4.43 -5.26 8.78
CA PRO A 87 3.15 -4.85 8.20
C PRO A 87 2.80 -3.47 8.73
N LYS A 88 2.43 -2.57 7.82
CA LYS A 88 1.85 -1.30 8.24
C LYS A 88 0.38 -1.58 8.47
N GLN A 89 -0.08 -1.39 9.70
CA GLN A 89 -1.49 -1.57 10.01
C GLN A 89 -2.28 -0.62 9.14
N GLN A 90 -3.08 -1.18 8.24
CA GLN A 90 -4.07 -0.42 7.52
C GLN A 90 -5.01 0.10 8.59
N GLU A 91 -4.99 1.41 8.87
CA GLU A 91 -6.11 2.03 9.57
C GLU A 91 -7.33 1.60 8.78
N ALA A 92 -8.14 0.74 9.40
CA ALA A 92 -9.44 0.40 8.86
C ALA A 92 -10.09 1.74 8.55
N ALA A 93 -10.45 1.97 7.29
CA ALA A 93 -11.33 3.07 6.98
C ALA A 93 -12.48 2.96 7.97
N ALA A 94 -12.58 3.95 8.88
CA ALA A 94 -13.66 3.98 9.84
C ALA A 94 -14.94 3.78 9.01
N PRO A 95 -15.85 2.86 9.41
CA PRO A 95 -17.11 2.72 8.71
C PRO A 95 -17.70 4.13 8.64
N MET A 96 -17.80 4.67 7.43
CA MET A 96 -18.50 5.93 7.23
C MET A 96 -19.88 5.68 7.81
N PRO A 97 -20.33 6.44 8.83
CA PRO A 97 -21.68 6.30 9.30
C PRO A 97 -22.58 6.49 8.09
N GLU A 98 -23.40 5.48 7.78
CA GLU A 98 -24.49 5.59 6.83
C GLU A 98 -25.30 6.81 7.24
N MET A 99 -25.11 7.91 6.51
CA MET A 99 -25.94 9.09 6.67
C MET A 99 -27.32 8.66 6.17
N PRO A 100 -28.37 8.70 7.00
CA PRO A 100 -29.69 8.27 6.56
C PRO A 100 -30.12 9.12 5.36
N PRO A 101 -30.84 8.53 4.38
CA PRO A 101 -31.34 9.29 3.25
C PRO A 101 -32.23 10.42 3.78
N ILE A 102 -31.86 11.66 3.45
CA ILE A 102 -32.73 12.81 3.62
C ILE A 102 -33.89 12.57 2.65
N VAL A 103 -35.00 12.08 3.17
CA VAL A 103 -36.27 12.03 2.44
C VAL A 103 -36.71 13.48 2.23
N GLU A 104 -36.68 13.93 0.98
CA GLU A 104 -37.41 15.13 0.55
C GLU A 104 -38.88 14.93 0.91
N GLU A 105 -39.36 15.72 1.86
CA GLU A 105 -40.76 15.77 2.25
C GLU A 105 -41.54 16.47 1.13
N PRO A 106 -42.56 15.83 0.51
CA PRO A 106 -43.43 16.55 -0.40
C PRO A 106 -44.32 17.48 0.43
N ALA A 107 -44.18 18.78 0.19
CA ALA A 107 -45.08 19.80 0.72
C ALA A 107 -46.52 19.46 0.32
N TYR A 108 -47.32 18.95 1.27
CA TYR A 108 -48.76 18.89 1.14
C TYR A 108 -49.35 20.21 1.58
N ALA A 109 -50.00 20.87 0.62
CA ALA A 109 -50.79 22.06 0.83
C ALA A 109 -51.88 21.85 1.89
N SER A 110 -52.00 22.80 2.81
CA SER A 110 -53.20 23.05 3.60
C SER A 110 -53.25 24.57 3.83
N GLY A 111 -54.13 25.26 3.11
CA GLY A 111 -54.47 26.66 3.42
C GLY A 111 -55.61 26.72 4.45
N PRO A 112 -56.27 27.88 4.63
CA PRO A 112 -55.75 29.24 4.77
C PRO A 112 -56.09 29.81 6.17
N ALA A 113 -55.22 30.61 6.79
CA ALA A 113 -55.65 31.46 7.91
C ALA A 113 -54.67 32.62 8.18
N GLN A 114 -55.22 33.82 8.00
CA GLN A 114 -54.98 35.05 8.77
C GLN A 114 -53.64 35.78 8.62
N GLU A 115 -53.71 36.84 7.81
CA GLU A 115 -53.43 38.23 8.21
C GLU A 115 -52.52 38.44 9.41
N VAL A 116 -51.34 39.00 9.15
CA VAL A 116 -50.92 40.30 9.71
C VAL A 116 -49.81 40.85 8.82
N ASP A 117 -50.22 41.50 7.74
CA ASP A 117 -49.38 42.44 7.00
C ASP A 117 -49.64 43.83 7.58
N ASP A 118 -48.82 44.23 8.54
CA ASP A 118 -48.64 45.63 8.86
C ASP A 118 -47.25 45.78 9.47
N LEU A 119 -46.32 46.39 8.71
CA LEU A 119 -45.27 47.29 9.19
C LEU A 119 -44.39 47.72 8.00
N PRO A 120 -44.65 48.90 7.40
CA PRO A 120 -43.63 49.66 6.71
C PRO A 120 -42.81 50.51 7.71
N PHE A 121 -41.61 50.89 7.27
CA PHE A 121 -40.56 51.77 7.86
C PHE A 121 -40.91 52.65 9.06
#